data_AF-A0A966XL91-F1
#
_entry.id   AF-A0A966XL91-F1
#
_cell.length_a   1.000
_cell.length_b   1.000
_cell.length_c   1.000
_cell.angle_alpha   90.00
_cell.angle_beta   90.00
_cell.angle_gamma   90.00
#
_symmetry.space_group_name_H-M   'P 1'
#
loop_
_entity.id
_entity.type
_entity.pdbx_description
1 polymer ?
#
loop_
_entity_poly.entity_id
_entity_poly.type
_entity_poly.pdbx_seq_one_letter_code
_entity_poly.pdbx_strand_id
1 'polypeptide(L)' 'FQPSINDYTQDYKSSFVMGLDFDISERFTVAIEFSHAYDEDPPDNAFKKDQSLITMFRYNFIN' A
#
# COMPACT_ATOMS: atom_id res chain seq x y z
N PHE A 1 18.09 -12.17 -15.24
CA PHE A 1 17.62 -13.36 -14.49
C PHE A 1 16.13 -13.51 -14.77
N GLN A 2 15.70 -14.71 -15.13
CA GLN A 2 14.30 -15.08 -15.37
C GLN A 2 13.80 -15.88 -14.16
N PRO A 3 12.53 -15.75 -13.76
CA PRO A 3 11.97 -16.50 -12.62
C PRO A 3 12.09 -18.01 -12.84
N SER A 4 12.47 -18.73 -11.79
CA SER A 4 12.60 -20.19 -11.82
C SER A 4 11.22 -20.85 -11.87
N ILE A 5 10.95 -21.65 -12.90
CA ILE A 5 9.73 -22.47 -13.05
C ILE A 5 9.70 -23.62 -12.01
N ASN A 6 10.74 -23.78 -11.19
CA ASN A 6 10.86 -24.91 -10.26
C ASN A 6 10.68 -24.53 -8.77
N ASP A 7 10.51 -23.24 -8.43
CA ASP A 7 10.49 -22.76 -7.03
C ASP A 7 9.27 -21.88 -6.69
N TYR A 8 8.12 -22.18 -7.30
CA TYR A 8 6.85 -21.45 -7.09
C TYR A 8 6.39 -21.35 -5.63
N THR A 9 6.89 -22.20 -4.75
CA THR A 9 6.52 -22.22 -3.33
C THR A 9 7.11 -21.05 -2.54
N GLN A 10 8.12 -20.37 -3.08
CA GLN A 10 8.80 -19.25 -2.43
C GLN A 10 8.47 -17.89 -3.08
N ASP A 11 7.95 -17.88 -4.31
CA ASP A 11 7.45 -16.66 -4.97
C ASP A 11 6.09 -16.26 -4.39
N TYR A 12 6.09 -15.28 -3.48
CA TYR A 12 4.85 -14.66 -3.04
C TYR A 12 4.97 -13.16 -2.84
N LYS A 13 3.85 -12.49 -3.13
CA LYS A 13 3.65 -11.07 -2.91
C LYS A 13 2.50 -10.88 -1.95
N SER A 14 2.72 -10.09 -0.91
CA SER A 14 1.71 -9.76 0.09
C SER A 14 1.62 -8.25 0.26
N SER A 15 0.42 -7.74 0.51
CA SER A 15 0.22 -6.33 0.83
C SER A 15 -0.80 -6.18 1.95
N PHE A 16 -0.60 -5.12 2.74
CA PHE A 16 -1.45 -4.73 3.85
C PHE A 16 -1.77 -3.24 3.70
N VAL A 17 -3.04 -2.87 3.80
CA VAL A 17 -3.50 -1.47 3.76
C VAL A 17 -4.45 -1.25 4.92
N MET A 18 -4.26 -0.14 5.63
CA MET A 18 -5.10 0.31 6.73
C MET A 18 -5.45 1.78 6.50
N GLY A 19 -6.74 2.11 6.57
CA GLY A 19 -7.24 3.47 6.40
C GLY A 19 -8.12 3.90 7.57
N LEU A 20 -8.02 5.18 7.93
CA LEU A 20 -8.92 5.85 8.87
C LEU A 20 -9.46 7.13 8.22
N ASP A 21 -10.79 7.23 8.15
CA ASP A 21 -11.49 8.39 7.62
C ASP A 21 -12.17 9.14 8.77
N PHE A 22 -11.87 10.43 8.86
CA PHE A 22 -12.43 11.35 9.85
C PHE A 22 -13.31 12.38 9.13
N ASP A 23 -14.61 12.21 9.23
CA ASP A 23 -15.58 13.19 8.77
C ASP A 23 -15.63 14.36 9.76
N ILE A 24 -14.92 15.43 9.43
CA ILE A 24 -14.83 16.63 10.27
C ILE A 24 -16.11 17.46 10.13
N SER A 25 -16.70 17.47 8.94
CA SER A 25 -18.02 18.07 8.65
C SER A 25 -18.60 17.45 7.38
N GLU A 26 -19.86 17.80 7.05
CA GLU A 26 -20.51 17.39 5.79
C GLU A 26 -19.70 17.72 4.51
N ARG A 27 -18.77 18.66 4.60
CA ARG A 27 -17.98 19.14 3.45
C ARG A 27 -16.49 18.90 3.58
N PHE A 28 -16.01 18.41 4.73
CA PHE A 28 -14.57 18.29 4.98
C PHE A 28 -14.26 16.95 5.66
N THR A 29 -13.42 16.15 5.01
CA THR A 29 -12.95 14.87 5.51
C THR A 29 -11.43 14.85 5.50
N VAL A 30 -10.85 14.32 6.59
CA VAL A 30 -9.42 14.02 6.68
C VAL A 30 -9.27 12.50 6.67
N ALA A 31 -8.41 11.97 5.82
CA ALA A 31 -8.13 10.54 5.76
C ALA A 31 -6.65 10.26 5.95
N ILE A 32 -6.33 9.19 6.67
CA ILE A 32 -4.98 8.69 6.87
C ILE A 32 -4.95 7.25 6.37
N GLU A 33 -4.04 6.94 5.46
CA GLU A 33 -3.83 5.59 4.95
C GLU A 33 -2.38 5.16 5.16
N PHE A 34 -2.20 3.97 5.73
CA PHE A 34 -0.92 3.29 5.81
C PHE A 34 -0.97 2.07 4.90
N SER A 35 0.05 1.89 4.07
CA SER A 35 0.21 0.68 3.27
C SER A 35 1.61 0.09 3.40
N HIS A 36 1.67 -1.24 3.33
CA HIS A 36 2.87 -2.02 3.31
C HIS A 36 2.76 -3.06 2.21
N ALA A 37 3.78 -3.16 1.36
CA ALA A 37 3.89 -4.22 0.36
C ALA A 37 5.20 -4.99 0.56
N TYR A 38 5.09 -6.31 0.42
CA TYR A 38 6.16 -7.26 0.52
C TYR A 38 6.19 -8.12 -0.74
N ASP A 39 7.37 -8.25 -1.34
CA ASP A 39 7.58 -9.00 -2.57
C ASP A 39 8.81 -9.91 -2.37
N GLU A 40 8.56 -11.21 -2.23
CA GLU A 40 9.55 -12.25 -1.94
C GLU A 40 9.88 -13.06 -3.21
N ASP A 41 10.22 -12.40 -4.33
CA ASP A 41 11.05 -12.98 -5.40
C ASP A 41 11.89 -11.94 -6.19
N PRO A 42 12.71 -11.08 -5.55
CA PRO A 42 13.67 -10.26 -6.28
C PRO A 42 15.05 -10.97 -6.31
N PRO A 43 15.96 -10.68 -7.27
CA PRO A 43 17.27 -11.36 -7.38
C PRO A 43 17.99 -11.38 -6.01
N ASP A 44 18.67 -12.50 -5.66
CA ASP A 44 19.23 -13.00 -4.37
C ASP A 44 19.62 -12.00 -3.24
N ASN A 45 19.71 -10.72 -3.53
CA ASN A 45 20.17 -9.63 -2.69
C ASN A 45 19.23 -8.42 -2.68
N ALA A 46 18.01 -8.55 -3.21
CA ALA A 46 16.97 -7.53 -3.12
C ALA A 46 15.75 -8.13 -2.42
N PHE A 47 15.39 -7.61 -1.24
CA PHE A 47 14.06 -7.76 -0.67
C PHE A 47 13.32 -6.44 -0.96
N LYS A 48 12.18 -6.48 -1.65
CA LYS A 48 11.41 -5.26 -1.93
C LYS A 48 10.34 -5.10 -0.85
N LYS A 49 10.57 -4.13 0.02
CA LYS A 49 9.63 -3.68 1.05
C LYS A 49 9.25 -2.25 0.72
N ASP A 50 7.98 -2.03 0.39
CA ASP A 50 7.44 -0.70 0.21
C ASP A 50 6.54 -0.35 1.40
N GLN A 51 6.68 0.87 1.91
CA GLN A 51 5.82 1.42 2.96
C GLN A 51 5.40 2.81 2.55
N SER A 52 4.12 3.14 2.72
CA SER A 52 3.59 4.46 2.43
C SER A 52 2.68 4.92 3.56
N LEU A 53 2.75 6.22 3.85
CA LEU A 53 1.83 6.93 4.71
C LEU A 53 1.25 8.09 3.92
N ILE A 54 -0.06 8.06 3.71
CA ILE A 54 -0.80 9.07 2.95
C ILE A 54 -1.71 9.82 3.93
N THR A 55 -1.68 11.16 3.84
CA THR A 55 -2.66 12.01 4.51
C THR A 55 -3.43 12.79 3.44
N MET A 56 -4.74 12.64 3.41
CA MET A 56 -5.63 13.27 2.44
C MET A 56 -6.55 14.27 3.12
N PHE A 57 -6.67 15.45 2.51
CA PHE A 57 -7.62 16.48 2.89
C PHE A 57 -8.62 16.64 1.76
N ARG A 58 -9.88 16.29 2.00
CA ARG A 58 -10.95 16.37 0.99
C ARG A 58 -11.95 17.44 1.40
N TYR A 59 -12.16 18.42 0.52
CA TYR A 59 -13.17 19.45 0.69
C TYR A 59 -14.16 19.42 -0.48
N ASN A 60 -15.45 19.43 -0.18
CA ASN A 60 -16.52 19.44 -1.17
C ASN A 60 -17.07 20.87 -1.35
N PHE A 61 -16.88 21.43 -2.54
CA PHE A 61 -17.49 22.71 -2.92
C PHE A 61 -18.89 22.45 -3.46
N ILE A 62 -19.90 23.08 -2.83
CA ILE A 62 -21.24 23.16 -3.42
C ILE A 62 -21.26 24.38 -4.34
N ASN A 63 -21.75 24.18 -5.56
CA ASN A 63 -22.06 25.24 -6.51
C ASN A 63 -23.46 25.80 -6.23
#